data_AF-A0A919ICF3-F1
#
_entry.id   AF-A0A919ICF3-F1
#
_cell.length_a   1.000
_cell.length_b   1.000
_cell.length_c   1.000
_cell.angle_alpha   90.00
_cell.angle_beta   90.00
_cell.angle_gamma   90.00
#
_symmetry.space_group_name_H-M   'P 1'
#
loop_
_entity.id
_entity.type
_entity.pdbx_description
1 polymer ?
#
loop_
_entity_poly.entity_id
_entity_poly.type
_entity_poly.pdbx_seq_one_letter_code
_entity_poly.pdbx_strand_id
1 'polypeptide(L)'
;MNKEFVKRAMMLTLVLLPAMAFGQDPDEAVPENYDWWNGLAQNLAFVCWAIGVLIALGYYVRLSTTKGSKEKYDFINKYEISTLWIAVIVLIVGGCFFANSAITQLTTVLIGVRFFVTAAMGLIVAVIVQNLLKFYYPFYIEKRLKLLRYMPRISPKTGKAMKLLSEEEEDAYLDEGMQAEENVFSVDYDVWKDEETGYIQIEKYSGHLHALQCPECNYQTFKVVKEEIVKQPTEAETGEIIKHYQCGYCGYKAKKSVILKQQTKMEQSTATA
;
A
#
# COMPACT_ATOMS: atom_id res chain seq x y z
N MET A 1 -0.51 11.83 -13.85
CA MET A 1 0.68 11.10 -14.36
C MET A 1 0.82 11.46 -15.83
N ASN A 2 1.87 12.20 -16.19
CA ASN A 2 1.96 12.91 -17.48
C ASN A 2 2.10 11.91 -18.65
N LYS A 3 1.15 11.94 -19.60
CA LYS A 3 1.11 11.05 -20.78
C LYS A 3 2.38 11.16 -21.64
N GLU A 4 3.08 12.29 -21.58
CA GLU A 4 4.35 12.51 -22.27
C GLU A 4 5.53 11.72 -21.66
N PHE A 5 5.50 11.39 -20.37
CA PHE A 5 6.54 10.58 -19.74
C PHE A 5 6.44 9.10 -20.15
N VAL A 6 5.22 8.58 -20.29
CA VAL A 6 4.96 7.21 -20.77
C VAL A 6 5.31 7.08 -22.26
N LYS A 7 5.01 8.12 -23.07
CA LYS A 7 5.41 8.17 -24.48
C LYS A 7 6.93 8.14 -24.64
N ARG A 8 7.68 8.88 -23.81
CA ARG A 8 9.15 8.90 -23.87
C ARG A 8 9.79 7.61 -23.32
N ALA A 9 9.19 6.98 -22.31
CA ALA A 9 9.64 5.69 -21.80
C ALA A 9 9.36 4.53 -22.78
N MET A 10 8.27 4.59 -23.54
CA MET A 10 7.88 3.58 -24.52
C MET A 10 8.56 3.78 -25.89
N MET A 11 9.09 4.98 -26.16
CA MET A 11 9.89 5.28 -27.34
C MET A 11 11.37 4.91 -27.17
N LEU A 12 11.82 4.69 -25.92
CA LEU A 12 13.18 4.19 -25.64
C LEU A 12 13.31 2.67 -25.75
N THR A 13 12.19 1.92 -25.80
CA THR A 13 12.17 0.46 -25.96
C THR A 13 12.10 -0.01 -27.41
N LEU A 14 12.30 0.87 -28.39
CA LEU A 14 12.14 0.53 -29.81
C LEU A 14 13.24 1.09 -30.74
N VAL A 15 14.50 1.17 -30.27
CA VAL A 15 15.65 1.58 -31.10
C VAL A 15 16.80 0.56 -31.07
N LEU A 16 16.46 -0.74 -31.07
CA LEU A 16 17.41 -1.81 -31.39
C LEU A 16 16.71 -2.92 -32.20
N LEU A 17 16.04 -2.55 -33.28
CA LEU A 17 15.76 -3.46 -34.38
C LEU A 17 16.86 -3.22 -35.43
N PRO A 18 17.85 -4.11 -35.59
CA PRO A 18 18.68 -4.05 -36.77
C PRO A 18 17.77 -4.39 -37.95
N ALA A 19 17.62 -3.43 -38.86
CA ALA A 19 17.09 -3.69 -40.18
C ALA A 19 18.07 -4.61 -40.92
N MET A 20 17.89 -5.93 -40.82
CA MET A 20 18.60 -6.88 -41.66
C MET A 20 17.79 -7.13 -42.92
N ALA A 21 18.05 -6.29 -43.92
CA ALA A 21 17.72 -6.56 -45.29
C ALA A 21 18.71 -7.61 -45.84
N PHE A 22 18.14 -8.64 -46.47
CA PHE A 22 18.69 -9.53 -47.49
C PHE A 22 20.17 -9.38 -47.88
N GLY A 23 20.93 -10.46 -47.62
CA GLY A 23 22.24 -10.72 -48.22
C GLY A 23 23.21 -11.30 -47.20
N GLN A 24 23.22 -12.63 -47.01
CA GLN A 24 24.21 -13.29 -46.16
C GLN A 24 24.94 -14.35 -46.98
N ASP A 25 26.22 -14.07 -47.26
CA ASP A 25 27.20 -15.06 -47.71
C ASP A 25 27.35 -16.17 -46.65
N PRO A 26 27.60 -17.43 -47.04
CA PRO A 26 27.43 -18.59 -46.17
C PRO A 26 28.66 -18.95 -45.32
N ASP A 27 29.65 -18.07 -45.12
CA ASP A 27 30.85 -18.40 -44.37
C ASP A 27 31.24 -17.27 -43.39
N GLU A 28 31.46 -17.66 -42.13
CA GLU A 28 31.76 -16.84 -40.94
C GLU A 28 30.58 -16.17 -40.21
N ALA A 29 29.80 -16.99 -39.48
CA ALA A 29 28.99 -16.50 -38.38
C ALA A 29 29.90 -15.92 -37.29
N VAL A 30 30.00 -14.60 -37.19
CA VAL A 30 30.68 -13.91 -36.08
C VAL A 30 30.06 -14.41 -34.76
N PRO A 31 30.86 -14.87 -33.79
CA PRO A 31 30.33 -15.30 -32.51
C PRO A 31 29.58 -14.14 -31.86
N GLU A 32 28.28 -14.30 -31.62
CA GLU A 32 27.49 -13.31 -30.91
C GLU A 32 28.07 -13.13 -29.50
N ASN A 33 28.61 -11.95 -29.20
CA ASN A 33 29.16 -11.63 -27.88
C ASN A 33 28.11 -10.90 -27.03
N TYR A 34 27.71 -11.53 -25.93
CA TYR A 34 26.72 -11.02 -24.97
C TYR A 34 27.34 -10.51 -23.66
N ASP A 35 28.67 -10.47 -23.54
CA ASP A 35 29.38 -10.14 -22.29
C ASP A 35 28.96 -8.77 -21.75
N TRP A 36 28.75 -7.79 -22.64
CA TRP A 36 28.27 -6.47 -22.26
C TRP A 36 26.88 -6.52 -21.61
N TRP A 37 25.92 -7.21 -22.25
CA TRP A 37 24.55 -7.32 -21.73
C TRP A 37 24.54 -8.11 -20.42
N ASN A 38 25.25 -9.23 -20.39
CA ASN A 38 25.38 -10.10 -19.23
C ASN A 38 25.96 -9.33 -18.04
N GLY A 39 27.06 -8.60 -18.24
CA GLY A 39 27.67 -7.75 -17.22
C GLY A 39 26.75 -6.61 -16.77
N LEU A 40 26.05 -5.95 -17.70
CA LEU A 40 25.09 -4.90 -17.38
C LEU A 40 23.93 -5.44 -16.53
N ALA A 41 23.29 -6.53 -16.95
CA ALA A 41 22.19 -7.16 -16.25
C ALA A 41 22.61 -7.64 -14.85
N GLN A 42 23.81 -8.21 -14.72
CA GLN A 42 24.35 -8.61 -13.43
C GLN A 42 24.60 -7.42 -12.50
N ASN A 43 25.17 -6.32 -13.01
CA ASN A 43 25.36 -5.10 -12.23
C ASN A 43 24.03 -4.48 -11.80
N LEU A 44 23.03 -4.42 -12.69
CA LEU A 44 21.69 -3.95 -12.37
C LEU A 44 21.03 -4.81 -11.28
N ALA A 45 21.20 -6.13 -11.34
CA ALA A 45 20.72 -7.03 -10.31
C ALA A 45 21.30 -6.69 -8.93
N PHE A 46 22.63 -6.51 -8.84
CA PHE A 46 23.29 -6.15 -7.59
C PHE A 46 22.86 -4.76 -7.07
N VAL A 47 22.71 -3.78 -7.97
CA VAL A 47 22.20 -2.45 -7.60
C VAL A 47 20.78 -2.53 -7.05
N CYS A 48 19.88 -3.25 -7.73
CA CYS A 48 18.52 -3.48 -7.24
C CYS A 48 18.53 -4.15 -5.87
N TRP A 49 19.32 -5.22 -5.69
CA TRP A 49 19.40 -5.89 -4.39
C TRP A 49 19.93 -4.99 -3.28
N ALA A 50 20.97 -4.20 -3.55
CA ALA A 50 21.48 -3.21 -2.61
C ALA A 50 20.40 -2.19 -2.24
N ILE A 51 19.67 -1.64 -3.21
CA ILE A 51 18.58 -0.69 -2.97
C ILE A 51 17.46 -1.33 -2.15
N GLY A 52 17.01 -2.53 -2.52
CA GLY A 52 15.94 -3.24 -1.81
C GLY A 52 16.29 -3.48 -0.34
N VAL A 53 17.53 -3.90 -0.07
CA VAL A 53 18.05 -4.07 1.30
C VAL A 53 18.13 -2.72 2.02
N LEU A 54 18.64 -1.66 1.38
CA LEU A 54 18.73 -0.33 1.98
C LEU A 54 17.36 0.26 2.33
N ILE A 55 16.32 0.00 1.52
CA ILE A 55 14.94 0.42 1.84
C ILE A 55 14.46 -0.27 3.12
N ALA A 56 14.66 -1.59 3.23
CA ALA A 56 14.28 -2.34 4.43
C ALA A 56 15.08 -1.89 5.67
N LEU A 57 16.41 -1.73 5.53
CA LEU A 57 17.26 -1.26 6.62
C LEU A 57 16.88 0.17 7.06
N GLY A 58 16.62 1.07 6.10
CA GLY A 58 16.18 2.43 6.38
C GLY A 58 14.88 2.47 7.17
N TYR A 59 13.93 1.57 6.87
CA TYR A 59 12.73 1.39 7.66
C TYR A 59 13.03 1.00 9.11
N TYR A 60 13.85 -0.04 9.32
CA TYR A 60 14.18 -0.52 10.67
C TYR A 60 15.01 0.48 11.48
N VAL A 61 15.92 1.20 10.84
CA VAL A 61 16.66 2.31 11.46
C VAL A 61 15.68 3.41 11.88
N ARG A 62 14.76 3.81 11.01
CA ARG A 62 13.79 4.84 11.37
C ARG A 62 12.88 4.39 12.51
N LEU A 63 12.42 3.13 12.47
CA LEU A 63 11.62 2.53 13.54
C LEU A 63 12.35 2.51 14.89
N SER A 64 13.64 2.17 14.92
CA SER A 64 14.42 2.14 16.16
C SER A 64 14.70 3.54 16.72
N THR A 65 14.80 4.55 15.85
CA THR A 65 15.00 5.96 16.24
C THR A 65 13.74 6.69 16.67
N THR A 66 12.55 6.23 16.27
CA THR A 66 11.28 6.82 16.71
C THR A 66 11.14 6.68 18.23
N LYS A 67 10.88 7.78 18.94
CA LYS A 67 10.68 7.79 20.39
C LYS A 67 9.19 7.87 20.69
N GLY A 68 8.78 7.34 21.84
CA GLY A 68 7.38 7.28 22.26
C GLY A 68 6.64 6.08 21.68
N SER A 69 5.74 5.50 22.47
CA SER A 69 5.03 4.27 22.07
C SER A 69 3.97 4.56 21.01
N LYS A 70 3.34 5.74 21.07
CA LYS A 70 2.30 6.16 20.11
C LYS A 70 2.88 6.46 18.74
N GLU A 71 3.98 7.19 18.69
CA GLU A 71 4.66 7.52 17.43
C GLU A 71 5.20 6.25 16.76
N LYS A 72 5.73 5.30 17.55
CA LYS A 72 6.10 3.97 17.04
C LYS A 72 4.89 3.21 16.50
N TYR A 73 3.78 3.20 17.24
CA TYR A 73 2.53 2.57 16.82
C TYR A 73 2.08 3.12 15.46
N ASP A 74 1.98 4.44 15.32
CA ASP A 74 1.53 5.10 14.09
C ASP A 74 2.48 4.86 12.92
N PHE A 75 3.78 4.89 13.20
CA PHE A 75 4.80 4.63 12.18
C PHE A 75 4.71 3.19 11.63
N ILE A 76 4.54 2.19 12.51
CA ILE A 76 4.36 0.79 12.12
C ILE A 76 3.09 0.64 11.29
N ASN A 77 1.95 1.12 11.80
CA ASN A 77 0.66 0.96 11.14
C ASN A 77 0.62 1.62 9.76
N LYS A 78 1.30 2.76 9.59
CA LYS A 78 1.29 3.53 8.34
C LYS A 78 2.29 3.01 7.28
N TYR A 79 3.47 2.58 7.69
CA TYR A 79 4.59 2.39 6.75
C TYR A 79 5.15 0.96 6.66
N GLU A 80 4.90 0.08 7.63
CA GLU A 80 5.62 -1.22 7.69
C GLU A 80 5.32 -2.10 6.46
N ILE A 81 4.05 -2.40 6.20
CA ILE A 81 3.64 -3.26 5.09
C ILE A 81 4.01 -2.65 3.74
N SER A 82 3.77 -1.35 3.56
CA SER A 82 4.02 -0.67 2.28
C SER A 82 5.51 -0.59 1.96
N THR A 83 6.36 -0.32 2.95
CA THR A 83 7.82 -0.23 2.75
C THR A 83 8.42 -1.60 2.49
N LEU A 84 7.99 -2.63 3.22
CA LEU A 84 8.44 -4.02 2.99
C LEU A 84 8.01 -4.51 1.60
N TRP A 85 6.80 -4.18 1.16
CA TRP A 85 6.34 -4.52 -0.19
C TRP A 85 7.19 -3.87 -1.28
N ILE A 86 7.51 -2.58 -1.14
CA ILE A 86 8.38 -1.86 -2.08
C ILE A 86 9.77 -2.51 -2.12
N ALA A 87 10.36 -2.81 -0.96
CA ALA A 87 11.66 -3.47 -0.88
C ALA A 87 11.64 -4.82 -1.64
N VAL A 88 10.63 -5.66 -1.40
CA VAL A 88 10.46 -6.95 -2.09
C VAL A 88 10.33 -6.78 -3.60
N ILE A 89 9.54 -5.83 -4.09
CA ILE A 89 9.41 -5.58 -5.54
C ILE A 89 10.76 -5.23 -6.16
N VAL A 90 11.57 -4.39 -5.51
CA VAL A 90 12.92 -4.07 -5.98
C VAL A 90 13.82 -5.31 -5.99
N LEU A 91 13.72 -6.18 -4.97
CA LEU A 91 14.46 -7.44 -4.94
C LEU A 91 14.07 -8.40 -6.08
N ILE A 92 12.76 -8.51 -6.36
CA ILE A 92 12.23 -9.32 -7.47
C ILE A 92 12.76 -8.79 -8.80
N VAL A 93 12.71 -7.48 -9.03
CA VAL A 93 13.28 -6.85 -10.24
C VAL A 93 14.76 -7.18 -10.39
N GLY A 94 15.53 -7.12 -9.29
CA GLY A 94 16.93 -7.56 -9.30
C GLY A 94 17.09 -9.04 -9.68
N GLY A 95 16.24 -9.91 -9.15
CA GLY A 95 16.21 -11.33 -9.52
C GLY A 95 15.88 -11.56 -11.00
N CYS A 96 14.97 -10.77 -11.58
CA CYS A 96 14.66 -10.82 -13.00
C CYS A 96 15.86 -10.44 -13.88
N PHE A 97 16.61 -9.39 -13.52
CA PHE A 97 17.85 -9.02 -14.21
C PHE A 97 18.91 -10.12 -14.08
N PHE A 98 19.08 -10.67 -12.87
CA PHE A 98 20.05 -11.74 -12.63
C PHE A 98 19.75 -12.99 -13.46
N ALA A 99 18.49 -13.42 -13.53
CA ALA A 99 18.07 -14.57 -14.35
C ALA A 99 18.33 -14.36 -15.86
N ASN A 100 18.46 -13.10 -16.31
CA ASN A 100 18.74 -12.74 -17.70
C ASN A 100 20.20 -12.30 -17.94
N SER A 101 21.09 -12.53 -16.99
CA SER A 101 22.51 -12.13 -17.07
C SER A 101 23.46 -13.18 -17.67
N ALA A 102 22.94 -14.35 -18.07
CA ALA A 102 23.73 -15.42 -18.68
C ALA A 102 23.16 -15.81 -20.05
N ILE A 103 23.37 -14.94 -21.05
CA ILE A 103 23.04 -15.18 -22.45
C ILE A 103 24.29 -15.68 -23.17
N THR A 104 24.18 -16.84 -23.84
CA THR A 104 25.23 -17.39 -24.72
C THR A 104 24.80 -17.42 -26.17
N GLN A 105 23.49 -17.54 -26.43
CA GLN A 105 22.88 -17.53 -27.75
C GLN A 105 21.50 -16.87 -27.65
N LEU A 106 21.11 -16.08 -28.64
CA LEU A 106 19.84 -15.36 -28.62
C LEU A 106 19.13 -15.46 -29.97
N THR A 107 18.13 -16.34 -30.05
CA THR A 107 17.20 -16.35 -31.18
C THR A 107 15.98 -15.49 -30.85
N THR A 108 15.26 -15.02 -31.88
CA THR A 108 14.02 -14.24 -31.71
C THR A 108 13.00 -14.95 -30.81
N VAL A 109 12.92 -16.28 -30.91
CA VAL A 109 12.04 -17.11 -30.06
C VAL A 109 12.51 -17.10 -28.61
N LEU A 110 13.82 -17.24 -28.36
CA LEU A 110 14.37 -17.26 -27.01
C LEU A 110 14.23 -15.92 -26.29
N ILE A 111 14.25 -14.79 -27.00
CA ILE A 111 13.94 -13.48 -26.41
C ILE A 111 12.52 -13.49 -25.84
N GLY A 112 11.55 -13.93 -26.64
CA GLY A 112 10.14 -14.02 -26.23
C GLY A 112 9.95 -14.96 -25.03
N VAL A 113 10.55 -16.15 -25.08
CA VAL A 113 10.48 -17.14 -23.99
C VAL A 113 11.11 -16.60 -22.71
N ARG A 114 12.29 -15.99 -22.78
CA ARG A 114 12.98 -15.44 -21.61
C ARG A 114 12.17 -14.33 -20.95
N PHE A 115 11.66 -13.38 -21.74
CA PHE A 115 10.81 -12.32 -21.22
C PHE A 115 9.56 -12.89 -20.54
N PHE A 116 8.87 -13.81 -21.21
CA PHE A 116 7.66 -14.43 -20.69
C PHE A 116 7.92 -15.20 -19.37
N VAL A 117 8.92 -16.09 -19.36
CA VAL A 117 9.25 -16.90 -18.17
C VAL A 117 9.67 -16.00 -17.01
N THR A 118 10.52 -15.01 -17.26
CA THR A 118 10.98 -14.08 -16.22
C THR A 118 9.83 -13.27 -15.64
N ALA A 119 8.96 -12.72 -16.49
CA ALA A 119 7.80 -11.95 -16.06
C ALA A 119 6.80 -12.83 -15.28
N ALA A 120 6.53 -14.04 -15.76
CA ALA A 120 5.65 -14.99 -15.08
C ALA A 120 6.19 -15.40 -13.70
N MET A 121 7.47 -15.78 -13.61
CA MET A 121 8.11 -16.13 -12.33
C MET A 121 8.13 -14.95 -11.36
N GLY A 122 8.49 -13.76 -11.83
CA GLY A 122 8.48 -12.55 -11.01
C GLY A 122 7.09 -12.22 -10.47
N LEU A 123 6.05 -12.35 -11.31
CA LEU A 123 4.66 -12.15 -10.91
C LEU A 123 4.21 -13.19 -9.88
N ILE A 124 4.54 -14.47 -10.07
CA ILE A 124 4.21 -15.54 -9.12
C ILE A 124 4.80 -15.23 -7.75
N VAL A 125 6.09 -14.89 -7.69
CA VAL A 125 6.76 -14.52 -6.42
C VAL A 125 6.12 -13.27 -5.82
N ALA A 126 5.83 -12.25 -6.62
CA ALA A 126 5.18 -11.03 -6.15
C ALA A 126 3.81 -11.34 -5.52
N VAL A 127 2.97 -12.14 -6.17
CA VAL A 127 1.64 -12.51 -5.66
C VAL A 127 1.75 -13.33 -4.37
N ILE A 128 2.69 -14.28 -4.29
CA ILE A 128 2.92 -15.06 -3.06
C ILE A 128 3.28 -14.13 -1.90
N VAL A 129 4.26 -13.23 -2.09
CA VAL A 129 4.68 -12.32 -1.03
C VAL A 129 3.60 -11.29 -0.71
N GLN A 130 2.85 -10.80 -1.70
CA GLN A 130 1.72 -9.90 -1.49
C GLN A 130 0.66 -10.54 -0.60
N ASN A 131 0.32 -11.80 -0.86
CA ASN A 131 -0.63 -12.55 -0.05
C ASN A 131 -0.08 -12.81 1.36
N LEU A 132 1.21 -13.11 1.49
CA LEU A 132 1.86 -13.26 2.80
C LEU A 132 1.77 -11.96 3.63
N LEU A 133 2.14 -10.83 3.04
CA LEU A 133 2.12 -9.51 3.69
C LEU A 133 0.70 -9.04 4.00
N LYS A 134 -0.29 -9.39 3.18
CA LYS A 134 -1.68 -8.94 3.35
C LYS A 134 -2.46 -9.78 4.36
N PHE A 135 -2.25 -11.10 4.40
CA PHE A 135 -3.11 -12.00 5.17
C PHE A 135 -2.44 -12.59 6.42
N TYR A 136 -1.13 -12.85 6.39
CA TYR A 136 -0.43 -13.53 7.48
C TYR A 136 0.37 -12.55 8.34
N TYR A 137 1.03 -11.58 7.72
CA TYR A 137 1.86 -10.60 8.41
C TYR A 137 1.10 -9.71 9.42
N PRO A 138 -0.18 -9.31 9.20
CA PRO A 138 -0.92 -8.48 10.15
C PRO A 138 -1.00 -9.06 11.56
N PHE A 139 -1.06 -10.40 11.72
CA PHE A 139 -1.07 -11.05 13.03
C PHE A 139 0.15 -10.66 13.90
N TYR A 140 1.33 -10.57 13.29
CA TYR A 140 2.55 -10.19 14.00
C TYR A 140 2.59 -8.70 14.32
N ILE A 141 2.05 -7.86 13.40
CA ILE A 141 1.93 -6.42 13.61
C ILE A 141 0.97 -6.14 14.77
N GLU A 142 -0.23 -6.74 14.76
CA GLU A 142 -1.26 -6.51 15.77
C GLU A 142 -0.76 -6.83 17.18
N LYS A 143 0.00 -7.92 17.36
CA LYS A 143 0.61 -8.25 18.65
C LYS A 143 1.56 -7.16 19.12
N ARG A 144 2.42 -6.64 18.23
CA ARG A 144 3.35 -5.54 18.53
C ARG A 144 2.62 -4.23 18.80
N LEU A 145 1.59 -3.91 18.03
CA LEU A 145 0.78 -2.71 18.18
C LEU A 145 0.01 -2.72 19.51
N LYS A 146 -0.57 -3.86 19.93
CA LYS A 146 -1.20 -4.01 21.24
C LYS A 146 -0.23 -3.76 22.38
N LEU A 147 0.98 -4.33 22.30
CA LEU A 147 2.02 -4.08 23.30
C LEU A 147 2.40 -2.59 23.37
N LEU A 148 2.51 -1.91 22.22
CA LEU A 148 2.83 -0.48 22.19
C LEU A 148 1.71 0.40 22.74
N ARG A 149 0.44 0.08 22.42
CA ARG A 149 -0.75 0.82 22.87
C ARG A 149 -0.84 0.81 24.39
N TYR A 150 -0.82 -0.38 25.00
CA TYR A 150 -1.00 -0.58 26.45
C TYR A 150 0.27 -0.46 27.28
N MET A 151 1.41 -0.11 26.68
CA MET A 151 2.62 0.18 27.46
C MET A 151 2.44 1.48 28.26
N PRO A 152 2.66 1.46 29.59
CA PRO A 152 2.47 2.65 30.42
C PRO A 152 3.24 3.87 29.92
N ARG A 153 2.54 5.01 29.86
CA ARG A 153 3.17 6.29 29.53
C ARG A 153 3.89 6.86 30.73
N ILE A 154 4.92 7.65 30.47
CA ILE A 154 5.71 8.30 31.51
C ILE A 154 5.31 9.76 31.57
N SER A 155 4.84 10.19 32.74
CA SER A 155 4.43 11.57 32.95
C SER A 155 5.63 12.52 32.78
N PRO A 156 5.51 13.59 31.97
CA PRO A 156 6.56 14.60 31.84
C PRO A 156 6.72 15.44 33.12
N LYS A 157 5.77 15.38 34.06
CA LYS A 157 5.79 16.14 35.31
C LYS A 157 6.50 15.38 36.44
N THR A 158 6.23 14.08 36.58
CA THR A 158 6.75 13.26 37.68
C THR A 158 7.79 12.23 37.25
N GLY A 159 7.85 11.90 35.95
CA GLY A 159 8.67 10.79 35.46
C GLY A 159 8.14 9.40 35.86
N LYS A 160 6.94 9.32 36.45
CA LYS A 160 6.30 8.07 36.86
C LYS A 160 5.40 7.51 35.77
N ALA A 161 5.12 6.21 35.87
CA ALA A 161 4.16 5.54 35.00
C ALA A 161 2.75 6.08 35.26
N MET A 162 2.03 6.40 34.19
CA MET A 162 0.65 6.88 34.20
C MET A 162 -0.33 5.69 34.22
N LYS A 163 -1.50 5.89 34.82
CA LYS A 163 -2.62 4.95 34.77
C LYS A 163 -3.38 5.15 33.47
N LEU A 164 -3.69 4.06 32.77
CA LEU A 164 -4.70 4.06 31.70
C LEU A 164 -6.08 4.03 32.35
N LEU A 165 -6.94 5.00 32.01
CA LEU A 165 -8.32 5.05 32.50
C LEU A 165 -9.18 3.99 31.80
N SER A 166 -10.27 3.56 32.45
CA SER A 166 -11.30 2.78 31.77
C SER A 166 -12.17 3.69 30.87
N GLU A 167 -12.91 3.09 29.95
CA GLU A 167 -13.84 3.78 29.04
C GLU A 167 -14.82 4.69 29.80
N GLU A 168 -15.30 4.28 30.97
CA GLU A 168 -16.21 5.10 31.77
C GLU A 168 -15.48 6.22 32.55
N GLU A 169 -14.21 5.99 32.92
CA GLU A 169 -13.39 6.99 33.62
C GLU A 169 -12.90 8.08 32.65
N GLU A 170 -12.72 7.76 31.38
CA GLU A 170 -12.14 8.67 30.39
C GLU A 170 -13.11 9.66 29.78
N ASP A 171 -14.41 9.32 29.69
CA ASP A 171 -15.49 10.21 29.23
C ASP A 171 -15.45 11.59 29.90
N ALA A 172 -15.04 11.66 31.17
CA ALA A 172 -14.91 12.90 31.93
C ALA A 172 -13.83 13.86 31.39
N TYR A 173 -12.91 13.37 30.56
CA TYR A 173 -11.81 14.11 29.96
C TYR A 173 -11.94 14.27 28.44
N LEU A 174 -12.87 13.56 27.80
CA LEU A 174 -13.16 13.68 26.38
C LEU A 174 -14.22 14.76 26.13
N ASP A 175 -14.05 15.51 25.04
CA ASP A 175 -15.09 16.44 24.60
C ASP A 175 -16.25 15.69 23.90
N GLU A 176 -17.40 16.35 23.76
CA GLU A 176 -18.60 15.74 23.17
C GLU A 176 -18.38 15.23 21.73
N GLY A 177 -17.47 15.85 20.96
CA GLY A 177 -17.15 15.42 19.61
C GLY A 177 -16.23 14.21 19.57
N MET A 178 -15.29 14.09 20.52
CA MET A 178 -14.47 12.90 20.73
C MET A 178 -15.35 11.71 21.11
N GLN A 179 -16.25 11.91 22.08
CA GLN A 179 -17.25 10.90 22.47
C GLN A 179 -18.15 10.54 21.27
N ALA A 180 -18.51 11.50 20.41
CA ALA A 180 -19.29 11.21 19.21
C ALA A 180 -18.51 10.35 18.20
N GLU A 181 -17.19 10.51 18.08
CA GLU A 181 -16.35 9.63 17.23
C GLU A 181 -16.29 8.19 17.77
N GLU A 182 -16.21 8.02 19.09
CA GLU A 182 -16.25 6.70 19.75
C GLU A 182 -17.62 6.03 19.61
N ASN A 183 -18.69 6.79 19.79
CA ASN A 183 -20.07 6.31 19.63
C ASN A 183 -20.37 5.82 18.20
N VAL A 184 -19.64 6.31 17.18
CA VAL A 184 -19.72 5.80 15.80
C VAL A 184 -18.57 4.86 15.44
N PHE A 185 -17.75 4.48 16.42
CA PHE A 185 -16.62 3.57 16.32
C PHE A 185 -15.58 3.94 15.26
N SER A 186 -15.45 5.23 14.95
CA SER A 186 -14.50 5.72 13.94
C SER A 186 -13.12 6.00 14.52
N VAL A 187 -13.10 6.41 15.77
CA VAL A 187 -11.93 6.73 16.57
C VAL A 187 -12.11 6.10 17.93
N ASP A 188 -10.99 5.78 18.55
CA ASP A 188 -10.89 5.14 19.85
C ASP A 188 -9.82 5.95 20.61
N TYR A 189 -10.18 6.59 21.72
CA TYR A 189 -9.27 7.40 22.52
C TYR A 189 -8.77 6.61 23.73
N ASP A 190 -7.47 6.69 24.01
CA ASP A 190 -6.94 6.24 25.29
C ASP A 190 -6.59 7.47 26.14
N VAL A 191 -7.15 7.56 27.35
CA VAL A 191 -6.76 8.61 28.31
C VAL A 191 -5.80 8.06 29.37
N TRP A 192 -4.57 8.59 29.36
CA TRP A 192 -3.57 8.34 30.39
C TRP A 192 -3.58 9.45 31.43
N LYS A 193 -3.59 9.08 32.71
CA LYS A 193 -3.58 10.01 33.84
C LYS A 193 -2.42 9.76 34.79
N ASP A 194 -1.72 10.83 35.15
CA ASP A 194 -0.82 10.85 36.29
C ASP A 194 -1.63 11.05 37.57
N GLU A 195 -1.64 10.06 38.46
CA GLU A 195 -2.45 10.10 39.69
C GLU A 195 -1.94 11.13 40.71
N GLU A 196 -0.66 11.53 40.64
CA GLU A 196 -0.08 12.49 41.59
C GLU A 196 -0.32 13.94 41.19
N THR A 197 -0.21 14.23 39.89
CA THR A 197 -0.31 15.61 39.38
C THR A 197 -1.62 15.91 38.66
N GLY A 198 -2.39 14.89 38.29
CA GLY A 198 -3.56 15.02 37.43
C GLY A 198 -3.22 15.35 35.97
N TYR A 199 -1.95 15.21 35.56
CA TYR A 199 -1.57 15.39 34.15
C TYR A 199 -2.29 14.35 33.27
N ILE A 200 -2.91 14.82 32.19
CA ILE A 200 -3.65 13.99 31.23
C ILE A 200 -2.91 13.96 29.89
N GLN A 201 -2.82 12.78 29.31
CA GLN A 201 -2.35 12.55 27.95
C GLN A 201 -3.39 11.72 27.19
N ILE A 202 -4.00 12.32 26.17
CA ILE A 202 -5.02 11.69 25.33
C ILE A 202 -4.34 11.21 24.04
N GLU A 203 -4.49 9.93 23.70
CA GLU A 203 -3.95 9.34 22.48
C GLU A 203 -5.08 8.84 21.56
N LYS A 204 -4.99 9.20 20.27
CA LYS A 204 -6.01 8.88 19.26
C LYS A 204 -5.67 7.64 18.45
N TYR A 205 -6.55 6.64 18.41
CA TYR A 205 -6.43 5.41 17.60
C TYR A 205 -7.55 5.31 16.56
N SER A 206 -7.30 4.59 15.47
CA SER A 206 -8.34 4.32 14.47
C SER A 206 -9.30 3.26 15.00
N GLY A 207 -10.60 3.58 14.96
CA GLY A 207 -11.65 2.64 15.30
C GLY A 207 -11.85 1.58 14.21
N HIS A 208 -12.83 0.69 14.43
CA HIS A 208 -13.12 -0.42 13.52
C HIS A 208 -14.06 -0.03 12.38
N LEU A 209 -14.78 1.10 12.49
CA LEU A 209 -15.58 1.65 11.41
C LEU A 209 -14.85 2.81 10.73
N HIS A 210 -15.05 2.96 9.43
CA HIS A 210 -14.48 4.08 8.68
C HIS A 210 -15.52 5.19 8.54
N ALA A 211 -15.24 6.34 9.12
CA ALA A 211 -15.97 7.58 8.90
C ALA A 211 -15.01 8.67 8.40
N LEU A 212 -15.54 9.59 7.59
CA LEU A 212 -14.77 10.70 7.07
C LEU A 212 -14.72 11.83 8.09
N GLN A 213 -13.71 12.67 7.98
CA GLN A 213 -13.65 13.93 8.72
C GLN A 213 -14.73 14.89 8.21
N CYS A 214 -15.51 15.45 9.11
CA CYS A 214 -16.52 16.46 8.78
C CYS A 214 -15.84 17.78 8.41
N PRO A 215 -16.20 18.43 7.29
CA PRO A 215 -15.61 19.72 6.91
C PRO A 215 -16.09 20.90 7.77
N GLU A 216 -17.14 20.72 8.58
CA GLU A 216 -17.70 21.76 9.45
C GLU A 216 -17.13 21.68 10.87
N CYS A 217 -17.21 20.51 11.52
CA CYS A 217 -16.77 20.34 12.92
C CYS A 217 -15.42 19.61 13.10
N ASN A 218 -14.78 19.14 12.02
CA ASN A 218 -13.50 18.43 12.03
C ASN A 218 -13.45 17.06 12.74
N TYR A 219 -14.55 16.58 13.34
CA TYR A 219 -14.64 15.21 13.89
C TYR A 219 -14.90 14.16 12.80
N GLN A 220 -14.38 12.95 12.99
CA GLN A 220 -14.54 11.79 12.09
C GLN A 220 -15.88 11.09 12.30
N THR A 221 -16.99 11.83 12.15
CA THR A 221 -18.35 11.29 12.29
C THR A 221 -19.14 11.38 10.99
N PHE A 222 -18.49 11.71 9.86
CA PHE A 222 -19.15 11.95 8.58
C PHE A 222 -19.29 10.65 7.78
N LYS A 223 -20.49 10.06 7.79
CA LYS A 223 -20.78 8.76 7.18
C LYS A 223 -21.87 8.85 6.10
N VAL A 224 -21.88 7.86 5.21
CA VAL A 224 -22.96 7.72 4.20
C VAL A 224 -24.22 7.22 4.91
N VAL A 225 -25.32 7.97 4.78
CA VAL A 225 -26.62 7.62 5.37
C VAL A 225 -27.64 7.14 4.35
N LYS A 226 -27.50 7.57 3.09
CA LYS A 226 -28.36 7.16 1.98
C LYS A 226 -27.56 7.15 0.69
N GLU A 227 -27.83 6.17 -0.16
CA GLU A 227 -27.37 6.17 -1.54
C GLU A 227 -28.57 6.20 -2.47
N GLU A 228 -28.49 7.01 -3.53
CA GLU A 228 -29.58 7.21 -4.48
C GLU A 228 -29.06 7.02 -5.90
N ILE A 229 -29.62 6.05 -6.63
CA ILE A 229 -29.23 5.76 -8.01
C ILE A 229 -29.93 6.77 -8.91
N VAL A 230 -29.16 7.67 -9.51
CA VAL A 230 -29.66 8.67 -10.48
C VAL A 230 -29.76 8.06 -11.86
N LYS A 231 -28.73 7.29 -12.25
CA LYS A 231 -28.66 6.62 -13.55
C LYS A 231 -28.17 5.20 -13.36
N GLN A 232 -28.97 4.22 -13.76
CA GLN A 232 -28.53 2.83 -13.75
C GLN A 232 -27.44 2.62 -14.82
N PRO A 233 -26.33 1.95 -14.47
CA PRO A 233 -25.30 1.61 -15.45
C PRO A 233 -25.85 0.60 -16.47
N THR A 234 -25.51 0.78 -17.74
CA THR A 234 -25.82 -0.17 -18.82
C THR A 234 -24.50 -0.71 -19.41
N GLU A 235 -24.58 -1.62 -20.38
CA GLU A 235 -23.38 -2.11 -21.09
C GLU A 235 -22.67 -0.98 -21.86
N ALA A 236 -23.43 0.00 -22.38
CA ALA A 236 -22.91 1.10 -23.19
C ALA A 236 -22.63 2.37 -22.36
N GLU A 237 -23.32 2.58 -21.25
CA GLU A 237 -23.27 3.84 -20.50
C GLU A 237 -22.93 3.62 -19.02
N THR A 238 -22.09 4.51 -18.48
CA THR A 238 -21.81 4.56 -17.05
C THR A 238 -23.06 4.94 -16.26
N GLY A 239 -23.19 4.37 -15.07
CA GLY A 239 -24.21 4.76 -14.12
C GLY A 239 -23.77 5.94 -13.27
N GLU A 240 -24.70 6.47 -12.50
CA GLU A 240 -24.45 7.55 -11.55
C GLU A 240 -25.22 7.29 -10.26
N ILE A 241 -24.52 7.38 -9.13
CA ILE A 241 -25.10 7.28 -7.79
C ILE A 241 -24.73 8.51 -6.98
N ILE A 242 -25.69 9.08 -6.27
CA ILE A 242 -25.47 10.15 -5.30
C ILE A 242 -25.39 9.53 -3.91
N LYS A 243 -24.26 9.73 -3.24
CA LYS A 243 -24.09 9.38 -1.82
C LYS A 243 -24.43 10.59 -0.95
N HIS A 244 -25.37 10.40 -0.04
CA HIS A 244 -25.76 11.38 0.97
C HIS A 244 -24.96 11.10 2.24
N TYR A 245 -24.16 12.07 2.65
CA TYR A 245 -23.38 12.02 3.86
C TYR A 245 -24.03 12.86 4.94
N GLN A 246 -23.92 12.39 6.19
CA GLN A 246 -24.34 13.14 7.35
C GLN A 246 -23.32 12.96 8.49
N CYS A 247 -23.03 14.06 9.17
CA CYS A 247 -22.20 14.08 10.36
C CYS A 247 -23.01 13.61 11.57
N GLY A 248 -22.50 12.61 12.30
CA GLY A 248 -23.11 12.10 13.52
C GLY A 248 -23.08 13.09 14.69
N TYR A 249 -22.13 14.04 14.70
CA TYR A 249 -21.99 15.06 15.74
C TYR A 249 -22.77 16.34 15.41
N CYS A 250 -22.28 17.18 14.49
CA CYS A 250 -22.90 18.49 14.20
C CYS A 250 -24.12 18.43 13.26
N GLY A 251 -24.43 17.26 12.68
CA GLY A 251 -25.56 17.10 11.76
C GLY A 251 -25.32 17.64 10.34
N TYR A 252 -24.12 18.15 10.01
CA TYR A 252 -23.74 18.59 8.66
C TYR A 252 -24.11 17.56 7.59
N LYS A 253 -24.67 18.01 6.46
CA LYS A 253 -25.05 17.14 5.34
C LYS A 253 -24.35 17.57 4.06
N ALA A 254 -23.84 16.60 3.30
CA ALA A 254 -23.38 16.85 1.93
C ALA A 254 -23.77 15.71 1.00
N LYS A 255 -23.65 15.96 -0.29
CA LYS A 255 -23.88 14.97 -1.35
C LYS A 255 -22.63 14.86 -2.21
N LYS A 256 -22.32 13.65 -2.65
CA LYS A 256 -21.25 13.40 -3.63
C LYS A 256 -21.77 12.49 -4.72
N SER A 257 -21.67 12.95 -5.97
CA SER A 257 -21.92 12.10 -7.13
C SER A 257 -20.72 11.18 -7.36
N VAL A 258 -21.01 9.91 -7.61
CA VAL A 258 -20.03 8.87 -7.94
C VAL A 258 -20.49 8.20 -9.23
N ILE A 259 -19.60 8.20 -10.22
CA ILE A 259 -19.83 7.53 -11.51
C ILE A 259 -19.59 6.03 -11.32
N LEU A 260 -20.57 5.22 -11.68
CA LEU A 260 -20.50 3.77 -11.68
C LEU A 260 -19.93 3.27 -13.02
N LYS A 261 -19.15 2.20 -12.97
CA LYS A 261 -18.67 1.53 -14.19
C LYS A 261 -19.85 0.92 -14.96
N GLN A 262 -19.69 0.79 -16.28
CA GLN A 262 -20.62 0.05 -17.14
C GLN A 262 -20.84 -1.38 -16.62
N GLN A 263 -22.02 -1.93 -16.87
CA GLN A 263 -22.32 -3.32 -16.51
C GLN A 263 -21.56 -4.27 -17.44
N THR A 264 -20.90 -5.27 -16.87
CA THR A 264 -20.29 -6.37 -17.64
C THR A 264 -21.31 -7.49 -17.80
N LYS A 265 -21.62 -7.89 -19.03
CA LYS A 265 -22.47 -9.05 -19.32
C LYS A 265 -21.81 -10.30 -18.75
N MET A 266 -22.47 -10.97 -17.79
CA MET A 266 -22.08 -12.32 -17.39
C MET A 266 -22.62 -13.30 -18.42
N GLU A 267 -21.73 -13.93 -19.19
CA GLU A 267 -22.10 -15.05 -20.04
C GLU A 267 -22.48 -16.23 -19.14
N GLN A 268 -23.78 -16.47 -19.00
CA GLN A 268 -24.28 -17.74 -18.47
C GLN A 268 -23.94 -18.83 -19.48
N SER A 269 -22.92 -19.64 -19.18
CA SER A 269 -22.69 -20.89 -19.90
C SER A 269 -23.86 -21.81 -19.60
N THR A 270 -24.81 -21.89 -20.53
CA THR A 270 -25.86 -22.90 -20.53
C THR A 270 -25.19 -24.27 -20.60
N ALA A 271 -25.10 -24.96 -19.45
CA ALA A 271 -24.78 -26.38 -19.41
C ALA A 271 -26.01 -27.11 -19.96
N THR A 272 -25.98 -27.41 -21.27
CA THR A 272 -26.95 -28.31 -21.89
C THR A 272 -26.68 -29.72 -21.37
N ALA A 273 -27.77 -30.37 -20.95
CA ALA A 273 -27.86 -31.68 -20.33
C ALA A 273 -27.33 -32.85 -21.19
#